data_AF-A0AAU1KLI8-F1
#
_entry.id   AF-A0AAU1KLI8-F1
#
_cell.length_a   1.000
_cell.length_b   1.000
_cell.length_c   1.000
_cell.angle_alpha   90.00
_cell.angle_beta   90.00
_cell.angle_gamma   90.00
#
_symmetry.space_group_name_H-M   'P 1'
#
loop_
_entity.id
_entity.type
_entity.pdbx_description
1 polymer ?
#
loop_
_entity_poly.entity_id
_entity_poly.type
_entity_poly.pdbx_seq_one_letter_code
_entity_poly.pdbx_strand_id
1 'polypeptide(L)' 'MNVDVNTNPNANGLVLPLSDGERAELADLADATATTPEALALEAVRAHLRRERERVGSEASRLAERHAGLLNRLGQ' A
#
# COMPACT_ATOMS: atom_id res chain seq x y z
N MET A 1 5.95 14.83 -27.34
CA MET A 1 6.81 15.21 -26.19
C MET A 1 6.15 14.65 -24.95
N ASN A 2 6.50 13.43 -24.52
CA ASN A 2 6.10 12.94 -23.20
C ASN A 2 7.36 12.89 -22.35
N VAL A 3 7.39 13.72 -21.33
CA VAL A 3 8.49 13.83 -20.38
C VAL A 3 8.40 12.62 -19.46
N ASP A 4 9.36 11.72 -19.55
CA ASP A 4 9.57 10.66 -18.56
C ASP A 4 9.95 11.30 -17.22
N VAL A 5 8.96 11.47 -16.34
CA VAL A 5 9.13 12.17 -15.05
C VAL A 5 9.75 11.27 -13.96
N ASN A 6 10.13 10.01 -14.20
CA ASN A 6 10.62 9.19 -13.07
C ASN A 6 11.55 8.03 -13.44
N THR A 7 12.82 8.31 -13.71
CA THR A 7 13.87 7.28 -13.69
C THR A 7 14.54 7.22 -12.32
N ASN A 8 13.78 6.77 -11.31
CA ASN A 8 14.40 6.09 -10.17
C ASN A 8 14.78 4.67 -10.66
N PRO A 9 16.08 4.30 -10.69
CA PRO A 9 16.53 3.03 -11.27
C PRO A 9 16.05 1.78 -10.52
N ASN A 10 15.37 1.93 -9.38
CA ASN A 10 14.77 0.83 -8.60
C ASN A 10 13.22 0.78 -8.69
N ALA A 11 12.59 1.63 -9.50
CA ALA A 11 11.14 1.65 -9.63
C ALA A 11 10.64 0.54 -10.57
N ASN A 12 10.10 -0.54 -9.99
CA ASN A 12 9.35 -1.55 -10.73
C ASN A 12 7.88 -1.12 -10.87
N GLY A 13 7.40 -0.96 -12.11
CA GLY A 13 6.00 -0.64 -12.40
C GLY A 13 5.10 -1.87 -12.41
N LEU A 14 3.84 -1.69 -11.98
CA LEU A 14 2.78 -2.69 -12.09
C LEU A 14 1.71 -2.17 -13.07
N VAL A 15 1.36 -2.96 -14.08
CA VAL A 15 0.29 -2.62 -15.04
C VAL A 15 -0.95 -3.43 -14.70
N LEU A 16 -2.06 -2.73 -14.43
CA LEU A 16 -3.35 -3.33 -14.12
C LEU A 16 -4.37 -2.92 -15.18
N PRO A 17 -5.07 -3.87 -15.82
CA PRO A 17 -6.16 -3.51 -16.71
C PRO A 17 -7.32 -2.94 -15.88
N LEU A 18 -7.87 -1.82 -16.33
CA LEU A 18 -9.11 -1.25 -15.81
C LEU A 18 -10.17 -1.34 -16.91
N SER A 19 -11.41 -1.58 -16.50
CA SER A 19 -12.54 -1.31 -17.40
C SER A 19 -12.64 0.19 -17.70
N ASP A 20 -13.33 0.53 -18.78
CA ASP A 20 -13.55 1.94 -19.14
C ASP A 20 -14.31 2.71 -18.05
N GLY A 21 -15.23 2.04 -17.34
CA GLY A 21 -15.98 2.62 -16.22
C GLY A 21 -15.07 2.94 -15.02
N GLU A 22 -14.26 1.98 -14.58
CA GLU A 22 -13.29 2.19 -13.49
C GLU A 22 -12.29 3.29 -13.83
N ARG A 23 -11.87 3.37 -15.10
CA ARG A 23 -10.97 4.43 -15.56
C ARG A 23 -11.63 5.81 -15.53
N ALA A 24 -12.90 5.90 -15.92
CA ALA A 24 -13.66 7.15 -15.86
C ALA A 24 -13.88 7.61 -14.43
N GLU A 25 -14.33 6.72 -13.54
CA GLU A 25 -14.51 7.04 -12.12
C GLU A 25 -13.20 7.48 -11.44
N LEU A 26 -12.09 6.84 -11.79
CA LEU A 26 -10.77 7.21 -11.28
C LEU A 26 -10.34 8.60 -11.77
N ALA A 27 -10.64 8.93 -13.02
CA ALA A 27 -10.36 10.25 -13.61
C ALA A 27 -11.20 11.35 -12.94
N ASP A 28 -12.50 11.12 -12.77
CA ASP A 28 -13.40 12.05 -12.10
C ASP A 28 -12.97 12.32 -10.65
N LEU A 29 -12.59 11.28 -9.92
CA LEU A 29 -12.11 11.42 -8.55
C LEU A 29 -10.76 12.17 -8.50
N ALA A 30 -9.87 11.90 -9.45
CA ALA A 30 -8.59 12.59 -9.52
C ALA A 30 -8.78 14.09 -9.80
N ASP A 31 -9.68 14.44 -10.72
CA ASP A 31 -10.04 15.84 -11.02
C ASP A 31 -10.62 16.53 -9.79
N ALA A 32 -11.60 15.91 -9.12
CA ALA A 32 -12.22 16.44 -7.91
C ALA A 32 -11.23 16.65 -6.74
N THR A 33 -10.12 15.92 -6.73
CA THR A 33 -9.08 16.02 -5.69
C THR A 33 -7.82 16.76 -6.15
N ALA A 34 -7.86 17.38 -7.34
CA ALA A 34 -6.75 18.09 -7.94
C ALA A 34 -5.44 17.26 -7.99
N THR A 35 -5.57 15.96 -8.28
CA THR A 35 -4.47 15.00 -8.38
C THR A 35 -4.53 14.25 -9.71
N THR A 36 -3.63 13.29 -9.94
CA THR A 36 -3.69 12.41 -11.11
C THR A 36 -4.25 11.03 -10.76
N PRO A 37 -4.87 10.32 -11.71
CA PRO A 37 -5.31 8.93 -11.53
C PRO A 37 -4.22 8.01 -10.97
N GLU A 38 -2.98 8.15 -11.46
CA GLU A 38 -1.83 7.35 -11.03
C GLU A 38 -1.42 7.67 -9.59
N ALA A 39 -1.40 8.94 -9.22
CA ALA A 39 -1.10 9.37 -7.85
C ALA A 39 -2.16 8.84 -6.87
N LEU A 40 -3.44 8.90 -7.26
CA LEU A 40 -4.53 8.41 -6.44
C LEU A 40 -4.50 6.88 -6.28
N ALA A 41 -4.27 6.15 -7.38
CA ALA A 41 -4.11 4.70 -7.34
C ALA A 41 -2.91 4.27 -6.48
N LEU A 42 -1.78 4.97 -6.61
CA LEU A 42 -0.59 4.70 -5.80
C LEU A 42 -0.85 4.97 -4.31
N GLU A 43 -1.53 6.06 -3.97
CA GLU A 43 -1.86 6.35 -2.57
C GLU A 43 -2.86 5.34 -2.01
N ALA A 44 -3.85 4.91 -2.78
CA ALA A 44 -4.77 3.85 -2.38
C ALA A 44 -4.02 2.54 -2.03
N VAL A 45 -3.08 2.12 -2.89
CA VAL A 45 -2.23 0.95 -2.64
C VAL A 45 -1.39 1.14 -1.37
N ARG A 46 -0.74 2.30 -1.20
CA ARG A 46 0.07 2.60 -0.01
C ARG A 46 -0.75 2.59 1.26
N ALA A 47 -1.91 3.22 1.24
CA ALA A 47 -2.82 3.26 2.38
C ALA A 47 -3.28 1.85 2.76
N HIS A 48 -3.62 1.02 1.78
CA HIS A 48 -3.98 -0.38 2.03
C HIS A 48 -2.83 -1.19 2.65
N LEU A 49 -1.63 -1.13 2.06
CA LEU A 49 -0.46 -1.83 2.59
C LEU A 49 -0.08 -1.37 4.01
N ARG A 50 -0.23 -0.08 4.31
CA ARG A 50 0.02 0.46 5.65
C ARG A 50 -0.94 -0.12 6.67
N ARG A 51 -2.24 -0.14 6.37
CA ARG A 51 -3.27 -0.74 7.22
C ARG A 51 -3.02 -2.23 7.46
N GLU A 52 -2.66 -2.97 6.41
CA GLU A 52 -2.34 -4.39 6.57
C GLU A 52 -1.10 -4.63 7.43
N ARG A 53 -0.06 -3.80 7.30
CA ARG A 53 1.13 -3.89 8.17
C ARG A 53 0.80 -3.60 9.62
N GLU A 54 -0.03 -2.58 9.89
CA GLU A 54 -0.48 -2.26 11.25
C GLU A 54 -1.29 -3.42 11.86
N ARG A 55 -2.18 -4.03 11.07
CA ARG A 55 -2.96 -5.21 11.48
C ARG A 55 -2.07 -6.41 11.82
N VAL A 56 -1.13 -6.74 10.93
CA VAL A 56 -0.17 -7.84 11.15
C VAL A 56 0.73 -7.54 12.34
N GLY A 57 1.21 -6.31 12.49
CA GLY A 57 2.01 -5.87 13.62
C GLY A 57 1.27 -6.04 14.95
N SER A 58 0.00 -5.63 15.01
CA SER A 58 -0.85 -5.79 16.19
C SER A 58 -1.01 -7.27 16.59
N GLU A 59 -1.29 -8.15 15.62
CA GLU A 59 -1.42 -9.58 15.91
C GLU A 59 -0.08 -10.24 16.31
N ALA A 60 1.02 -9.81 15.69
CA ALA A 60 2.36 -10.27 16.05
C ALA A 60 2.75 -9.82 17.47
N SER A 61 2.47 -8.57 17.84
CA SER A 61 2.66 -8.07 19.21
C SER A 61 1.82 -8.85 20.21
N ARG A 62 0.54 -9.10 19.92
CA ARG A 62 -0.34 -9.90 20.78
C ARG A 62 0.13 -11.34 20.93
N LEU A 63 0.68 -11.93 19.87
CA LEU A 63 1.30 -13.26 19.92
C LEU A 63 2.57 -13.23 20.79
N ALA A 64 3.44 -12.26 20.57
CA ALA A 64 4.67 -12.10 21.34
C ALA A 64 4.38 -11.90 22.83
N GLU A 65 3.41 -11.07 23.21
CA GLU A 65 2.99 -10.86 24.61
C GLU A 65 2.47 -12.16 25.25
N ARG A 66 1.64 -12.93 24.54
CA ARG A 66 1.14 -14.23 25.03
C ARG A 66 2.25 -15.25 25.23
N HIS A 67 3.26 -15.24 24.36
CA HIS A 67 4.36 -16.20 24.40
C HIS A 67 5.61 -15.70 25.13
N ALA A 68 5.67 -14.42 25.55
CA ALA A 68 6.82 -13.85 26.26
C ALA A 68 7.11 -14.60 27.57
N GLY A 69 6.08 -14.97 28.32
CA GLY A 69 6.22 -15.79 29.54
C GLY A 69 6.57 -17.26 29.28
N LEU A 70 6.44 -17.75 28.05
CA LEU A 70 6.79 -19.11 27.63
C LEU A 70 8.23 -19.16 27.11
N LEU A 71 8.65 -18.15 26.33
CA LEU A 71 10.03 -17.97 25.86
C LEU A 71 11.01 -17.70 27.01
N ASN A 72 10.62 -16.91 28.02
CA ASN A 72 11.44 -16.70 29.23
C ASN A 72 11.69 -17.99 30.03
N ARG A 73 10.83 -19.00 29.90
CA ARG A 73 10.96 -20.29 30.60
C ARG A 73 11.73 -21.36 29.82
N LEU A 74 11.84 -21.21 28.50
CA LEU A 74 12.62 -22.13 27.64
C LEU A 74 14.06 -21.65 27.37
N GLY A 75 14.40 -20.42 27.80
CA GLY A 75 15.75 -19.85 27.73
C GLY A 75 16.58 -20.03 29.01
N GLN A 76 16.06 -20.72 30.03
CA GLN A 76 16.84 -21.25 31.16
C GLN A 76 17.17 -22.71 30.89
#